data_AF-A0A968PEW9-F1
#
_entry.id   AF-A0A968PEW9-F1
#
_cell.length_a   1.000
_cell.length_b   1.000
_cell.length_c   1.000
_cell.angle_alpha   90.00
_cell.angle_beta   90.00
_cell.angle_gamma   90.00
#
_symmetry.space_group_name_H-M   'P 1'
#
loop_
_entity.id
_entity.type
_entity.pdbx_description
1 polymer ?
#
loop_
_entity_poly.entity_id
_entity_poly.type
_entity_poly.pdbx_seq_one_letter_code
_entity_poly.pdbx_strand_id
1 'polypeptide(L)'
;ASKTSREDYLLALLLRYPHVCDTVAVWLVDSIAPYPHILPLLGADVPRLLEQTANRMVWQQWQAARALPLPADLSDVSMMPWVQALDVSLRAHLEHLLLLKMPDSTDYMYVQIIEQCVKEVRKDQLLRWRERLSHQAQDAMAAGHQEEYQQLMHLLTVAMAYQSVVSRPERTRTFDDLRDTLRQAEQRHITITQR
;
A
#
# COMPACT_ATOMS: atom_id res chain seq x y z
N ALA A 1 2.36 -2.67 25.99
CA ALA A 1 1.71 -2.10 24.79
C ALA A 1 2.27 -2.83 23.58
N SER A 2 1.43 -3.53 22.81
CA SER A 2 1.87 -4.05 21.52
C SER A 2 2.29 -2.84 20.68
N LYS A 3 3.45 -2.94 20.04
CA LYS A 3 3.91 -1.90 19.11
C LYS A 3 2.91 -1.86 17.96
N THR A 4 2.16 -0.76 17.80
CA THR A 4 1.26 -0.57 16.66
C THR A 4 2.04 -0.79 15.38
N SER A 5 1.59 -1.74 14.57
CA SER A 5 2.25 -2.00 13.30
C SER A 5 1.88 -0.91 12.29
N ARG A 6 2.73 -0.72 11.28
CA ARG A 6 2.41 0.18 10.15
C ARG A 6 1.15 -0.25 9.42
N GLU A 7 0.87 -1.56 9.41
CA GLU A 7 -0.33 -2.12 8.81
C GLU A 7 -1.61 -1.71 9.57
N ASP A 8 -1.57 -1.73 10.91
CA ASP A 8 -2.68 -1.28 11.75
C ASP A 8 -2.94 0.21 11.54
N TYR A 9 -1.87 1.00 11.50
CA TYR A 9 -1.96 2.43 11.23
C TYR A 9 -2.53 2.73 9.84
N LEU A 10 -2.09 1.98 8.82
CA LEU A 10 -2.64 2.08 7.46
C LEU A 10 -4.14 1.76 7.44
N LEU A 11 -4.54 0.64 8.04
CA LEU A 11 -5.94 0.23 8.06
C LEU A 11 -6.80 1.28 8.77
N ALA A 12 -6.35 1.79 9.91
CA ALA A 12 -7.05 2.85 10.63
C ALA A 12 -7.21 4.13 9.78
N LEU A 13 -6.19 4.52 9.01
CA LEU A 13 -6.29 5.65 8.08
C LEU A 13 -7.31 5.38 6.96
N LEU A 14 -7.32 4.19 6.36
CA LEU A 14 -8.25 3.85 5.28
C LEU A 14 -9.71 3.81 5.77
N LEU A 15 -9.94 3.33 7.00
CA LEU A 15 -11.27 3.33 7.63
C LEU A 15 -11.77 4.76 7.90
N ARG A 16 -10.87 5.66 8.31
CA ARG A 16 -11.18 7.07 8.65
C ARG A 16 -11.29 7.97 7.43
N TYR A 17 -10.59 7.65 6.34
CA TYR A 17 -10.62 8.40 5.08
C TYR A 17 -11.03 7.52 3.87
N PRO A 18 -12.30 7.07 3.81
CA PRO A 18 -12.79 6.16 2.76
C PRO A 18 -12.65 6.68 1.33
N HIS A 19 -12.60 8.00 1.16
CA HIS A 19 -12.46 8.66 -0.14
C HIS A 19 -11.07 8.46 -0.75
N VAL A 20 -10.06 8.12 0.06
CA VAL A 20 -8.68 7.88 -0.41
C VAL A 20 -8.47 6.42 -0.83
N CYS A 21 -9.38 5.51 -0.48
CA CYS A 21 -9.26 4.09 -0.81
C CYS A 21 -9.10 3.84 -2.31
N ASP A 22 -9.78 4.62 -3.15
CA ASP A 22 -9.74 4.46 -4.61
C ASP A 22 -8.37 4.90 -5.16
N THR A 23 -7.82 5.99 -4.64
CA THR A 23 -6.44 6.44 -4.95
C THR A 23 -5.41 5.38 -4.59
N VAL A 24 -5.54 4.76 -3.41
CA VAL A 24 -4.65 3.67 -2.98
C VAL A 24 -4.78 2.45 -3.89
N ALA A 25 -5.99 2.07 -4.27
CA ALA A 25 -6.22 0.95 -5.17
C ALA A 25 -5.57 1.19 -6.54
N VAL A 26 -5.73 2.40 -7.10
CA VAL A 26 -5.07 2.79 -8.36
C VAL A 26 -3.55 2.74 -8.21
N TRP A 27 -2.99 3.30 -7.14
CA TRP A 27 -1.55 3.25 -6.89
C TRP A 27 -1.02 1.81 -6.80
N LEU A 28 -1.75 0.92 -6.13
CA LEU A 28 -1.39 -0.49 -5.98
C LEU A 28 -1.34 -1.20 -7.33
N VAL A 29 -2.35 -0.97 -8.18
CA VAL A 29 -2.42 -1.52 -9.54
C VAL A 29 -1.29 -0.95 -10.41
N ASP A 30 -1.17 0.37 -10.48
CA ASP A 30 -0.23 1.05 -11.38
C ASP A 30 1.23 0.76 -11.01
N SER A 31 1.53 0.68 -9.71
CA SER A 31 2.91 0.44 -9.25
C SER A 31 3.39 -0.96 -9.62
N ILE A 32 2.52 -1.97 -9.57
CA ILE A 32 2.89 -3.37 -9.81
C ILE A 32 2.69 -3.81 -11.26
N ALA A 33 1.86 -3.11 -12.06
CA ALA A 33 1.57 -3.45 -13.45
C ALA A 33 2.82 -3.71 -14.33
N PRO A 34 3.93 -2.96 -14.21
CA PRO A 34 5.16 -3.24 -14.96
C PRO A 34 5.89 -4.53 -14.54
N TYR A 35 5.47 -5.17 -13.44
CA TYR A 35 6.14 -6.31 -12.82
C TYR A 35 5.18 -7.51 -12.65
N PRO A 36 4.66 -8.09 -13.75
CA PRO A 36 3.64 -9.13 -13.70
C PRO A 36 4.09 -10.39 -12.95
N HIS A 37 5.38 -10.71 -12.91
CA HIS A 37 5.91 -11.90 -12.25
C HIS A 37 5.77 -11.89 -10.73
N ILE A 38 5.73 -10.72 -10.10
CA ILE A 38 5.59 -10.58 -8.63
C ILE A 38 4.16 -10.26 -8.21
N LEU A 39 3.27 -9.97 -9.16
CA LEU A 39 1.84 -9.73 -8.90
C LEU A 39 1.18 -10.88 -8.13
N PRO A 40 1.42 -12.18 -8.45
CA PRO A 40 0.84 -13.28 -7.67
C PRO A 40 1.29 -13.33 -6.20
N LEU A 41 2.50 -12.81 -5.91
CA LEU A 41 3.09 -12.83 -4.57
C LEU A 41 2.55 -11.69 -3.69
N LEU A 42 2.42 -10.51 -4.29
CA LEU A 42 2.14 -9.26 -3.57
C LEU A 42 0.70 -8.78 -3.72
N GLY A 43 0.03 -9.16 -4.81
CA GLY A 43 -1.28 -8.65 -5.19
C GLY A 43 -1.31 -7.15 -5.51
N ALA A 44 -2.44 -6.69 -6.03
CA ALA A 44 -2.68 -5.30 -6.42
C ALA A 44 -3.84 -4.64 -5.65
N ASP A 45 -4.27 -5.26 -4.54
CA ASP A 45 -5.40 -4.78 -3.74
C ASP A 45 -5.02 -4.60 -2.26
N VAL A 46 -5.87 -3.89 -1.52
CA VAL A 46 -5.67 -3.63 -0.09
C VAL A 46 -5.67 -4.94 0.73
N PRO A 47 -6.58 -5.91 0.52
CA PRO A 47 -6.51 -7.20 1.23
C PRO A 47 -5.16 -7.91 1.12
N ARG A 48 -4.49 -7.83 -0.04
CA ARG A 48 -3.16 -8.41 -0.27
C ARG A 48 -2.03 -7.58 0.33
N LEU A 49 -2.26 -6.29 0.60
CA LEU A 49 -1.34 -5.44 1.35
C LEU A 49 -1.39 -5.71 2.88
N LEU A 50 -2.52 -6.20 3.39
CA LEU A 50 -2.72 -6.52 4.80
C LEU A 50 -2.28 -7.97 5.07
N GLU A 51 -1.16 -8.19 5.78
CA GLU A 51 -0.67 -9.54 6.11
C GLU A 51 -1.31 -10.09 7.40
N GLN A 52 -1.78 -9.24 8.30
CA GLN A 52 -2.47 -9.67 9.50
C GLN A 52 -3.90 -10.12 9.19
N THR A 53 -4.27 -11.29 9.70
CA THR A 53 -5.62 -11.85 9.50
C THR A 53 -6.70 -10.94 10.08
N ALA A 54 -6.48 -10.37 11.27
CA ALA A 54 -7.44 -9.45 11.89
C ALA A 54 -7.71 -8.23 11.00
N ASN A 55 -6.65 -7.63 10.44
CA ASN A 55 -6.77 -6.48 9.53
C ASN A 55 -7.54 -6.82 8.26
N ARG A 56 -7.26 -7.97 7.63
CA ARG A 56 -8.02 -8.43 6.46
C ARG A 56 -9.50 -8.64 6.78
N MET A 57 -9.81 -9.25 7.92
CA MET A 57 -11.19 -9.51 8.32
C MET A 57 -11.95 -8.21 8.59
N VAL A 58 -11.34 -7.27 9.33
CA VAL A 58 -11.93 -5.94 9.55
C VAL A 58 -12.16 -5.23 8.21
N TRP A 59 -11.17 -5.22 7.32
CA TRP A 59 -11.29 -4.60 6.00
C TRP A 59 -12.42 -5.21 5.16
N GLN A 60 -12.54 -6.54 5.14
CA GLN A 60 -13.58 -7.24 4.39
C GLN A 60 -14.98 -6.89 4.91
N GLN A 61 -15.17 -6.88 6.23
CA GLN A 61 -16.45 -6.53 6.85
C GLN A 61 -16.81 -5.07 6.60
N TRP A 62 -15.82 -4.18 6.71
CA TRP A 62 -16.00 -2.77 6.40
C TRP A 62 -16.39 -2.55 4.92
N GLN A 63 -15.72 -3.21 3.97
CA GLN A 63 -16.08 -3.10 2.54
C GLN A 63 -17.51 -3.58 2.26
N ALA A 64 -17.94 -4.69 2.89
CA ALA A 64 -19.30 -5.18 2.77
C ALA A 64 -20.34 -4.18 3.35
N ALA A 65 -19.94 -3.39 4.34
CA ALA A 65 -20.77 -2.39 4.98
C ALA A 65 -20.60 -0.96 4.44
N ARG A 66 -19.65 -0.71 3.51
CA ARG A 66 -19.23 0.62 3.03
C ARG A 66 -20.35 1.43 2.36
N ALA A 67 -21.45 0.77 1.96
CA ALA A 67 -22.67 1.44 1.50
C ALA A 67 -23.38 2.25 2.59
N LEU A 68 -23.07 2.00 3.87
CA LEU A 68 -23.57 2.77 5.01
C LEU A 68 -22.65 3.97 5.25
N PRO A 69 -23.20 5.20 5.38
CA PRO A 69 -22.39 6.35 5.71
C PRO A 69 -21.70 6.14 7.06
N LEU A 70 -20.39 6.34 7.10
CA LEU A 70 -19.65 6.42 8.36
C LEU A 70 -20.10 7.68 9.10
N PRO A 71 -20.27 7.62 10.44
CA PRO A 71 -20.51 8.81 11.24
C PRO A 71 -19.33 9.77 11.11
N ALA A 72 -19.63 11.08 11.19
CA ALA A 72 -18.62 12.13 11.13
C ALA A 72 -17.64 12.05 12.32
N ASP A 73 -18.12 11.57 13.46
CA ASP A 73 -17.28 11.19 14.59
C ASP A 73 -17.09 9.67 14.61
N LEU A 74 -15.84 9.24 14.60
CA LEU A 74 -15.50 7.83 14.63
C LEU A 74 -15.60 7.22 16.04
N SER A 75 -15.82 8.03 17.08
CA SER A 75 -16.20 7.55 18.40
C SER A 75 -17.54 6.79 18.38
N ASP A 76 -18.43 7.15 17.44
CA ASP A 76 -19.73 6.52 17.22
C ASP A 76 -19.65 5.26 16.33
N VAL A 77 -18.48 4.92 15.79
CA VAL A 77 -18.31 3.71 14.93
C VAL A 77 -18.64 2.43 15.70
N SER A 78 -18.39 2.42 17.01
CA SER A 78 -18.74 1.29 17.88
C SER A 78 -20.23 0.95 17.83
N MET A 79 -21.10 1.91 17.50
CA MET A 79 -22.55 1.74 17.40
C MET A 79 -23.02 1.32 16.00
N MET A 80 -22.12 1.24 15.01
CA MET A 80 -22.52 0.85 13.65
C MET A 80 -22.92 -0.63 13.58
N PRO A 81 -23.98 -0.98 12.82
CA PRO A 81 -24.46 -2.36 12.73
C PRO A 81 -23.39 -3.38 12.30
N TRP A 82 -22.48 -2.98 11.42
CA TRP A 82 -21.40 -3.86 10.95
C TRP A 82 -20.35 -4.13 12.03
N VAL A 83 -20.11 -3.18 12.95
CA VAL A 83 -19.21 -3.36 14.10
C VAL A 83 -19.83 -4.27 15.14
N GLN A 84 -21.15 -4.15 15.34
CA GLN A 84 -21.91 -5.04 16.22
C GLN A 84 -21.99 -6.48 15.66
N ALA A 85 -21.87 -6.65 14.34
CA ALA A 85 -21.78 -7.95 13.69
C ALA A 85 -20.39 -8.61 13.80
N LEU A 86 -19.34 -7.85 14.15
CA LEU A 86 -18.01 -8.42 14.41
C LEU A 86 -18.03 -9.27 15.68
N ASP A 87 -17.26 -10.35 15.68
CA ASP A 87 -16.96 -11.07 16.90
C ASP A 87 -16.20 -10.20 17.92
N VAL A 88 -16.18 -10.64 19.18
CA VAL A 88 -15.61 -9.87 20.30
C VAL A 88 -14.13 -9.53 20.06
N SER A 89 -13.35 -10.43 19.45
CA SER A 89 -11.92 -10.22 19.22
C SER A 89 -11.68 -9.19 18.12
N LEU A 90 -12.42 -9.27 17.01
CA LEU A 90 -12.31 -8.32 15.91
C LEU A 90 -12.86 -6.95 16.28
N ARG A 91 -13.88 -6.89 17.14
CA ARG A 91 -14.39 -5.63 17.68
C ARG A 91 -13.35 -4.93 18.55
N ALA A 92 -12.73 -5.65 19.49
CA ALA A 92 -11.66 -5.10 20.31
C ALA A 92 -10.46 -4.64 19.46
N HIS A 93 -10.13 -5.39 18.40
CA HIS A 93 -9.10 -4.98 17.44
C HIS A 93 -9.49 -3.71 16.70
N LEU A 94 -10.71 -3.61 16.18
CA LEU A 94 -11.21 -2.40 15.53
C LEU A 94 -11.20 -1.19 16.48
N GLU A 95 -11.64 -1.35 17.72
CA GLU A 95 -11.58 -0.31 18.74
C GLU A 95 -10.14 0.17 18.95
N HIS A 96 -9.17 -0.75 19.02
CA HIS A 96 -7.75 -0.39 19.08
C HIS A 96 -7.32 0.44 17.86
N LEU A 97 -7.73 0.05 16.64
CA LEU A 97 -7.44 0.79 15.40
C LEU A 97 -8.02 2.22 15.43
N LEU A 98 -9.26 2.37 15.91
CA LEU A 98 -9.94 3.67 15.95
C LEU A 98 -9.33 4.64 16.97
N LEU A 99 -8.74 4.10 18.03
CA LEU A 99 -8.02 4.85 19.07
C LEU A 99 -6.63 5.32 18.64
N LEU A 100 -6.13 4.89 17.47
CA LEU A 100 -4.84 5.36 16.97
C LEU A 100 -4.89 6.87 16.69
N LYS A 101 -3.92 7.59 17.29
CA LYS A 101 -3.79 9.03 17.10
C LYS A 101 -3.42 9.32 15.65
N MET A 102 -4.29 10.06 14.98
CA MET A 102 -4.04 10.56 13.64
C MET A 102 -3.50 11.99 13.70
N PRO A 103 -2.67 12.40 12.75
CA PRO A 103 -2.25 13.80 12.65
C PRO A 103 -3.44 14.70 12.34
N ASP A 104 -3.52 15.86 12.98
CA ASP A 104 -4.45 16.92 12.61
C ASP A 104 -3.97 17.51 11.28
N SER A 105 -4.52 17.04 10.17
CA SER A 105 -4.09 17.44 8.84
C SER A 105 -5.27 17.88 7.97
N THR A 106 -4.97 18.58 6.88
CA THR A 106 -5.97 18.95 5.85
C THR A 106 -6.12 17.79 4.87
N ASP A 107 -7.24 17.71 4.14
CA ASP A 107 -7.56 16.61 3.21
C ASP A 107 -6.39 16.21 2.29
N TYR A 108 -5.64 17.20 1.76
CA TYR A 108 -4.48 16.96 0.90
C TYR A 108 -3.29 16.27 1.62
N MET A 109 -3.07 16.57 2.89
CA MET A 109 -1.98 15.96 3.66
C MET A 109 -2.27 14.49 3.99
N TYR A 110 -3.53 14.10 4.20
CA TYR A 110 -3.88 12.71 4.49
C TYR A 110 -3.61 11.77 3.32
N VAL A 111 -3.81 12.22 2.07
CA VAL A 111 -3.50 11.41 0.88
C VAL A 111 -2.01 11.06 0.87
N GLN A 112 -1.13 12.04 1.07
CA GLN A 112 0.32 11.81 1.11
C GLN A 112 0.73 10.90 2.27
N ILE A 113 0.13 11.08 3.44
CA ILE A 113 0.40 10.24 4.61
C ILE A 113 -0.02 8.79 4.34
N ILE A 114 -1.19 8.58 3.73
CA ILE A 114 -1.70 7.25 3.38
C ILE A 114 -0.80 6.62 2.31
N GLU A 115 -0.48 7.32 1.23
CA GLU A 115 0.40 6.82 0.16
C GLU A 115 1.78 6.43 0.72
N GLN A 116 2.36 7.25 1.59
CA GLN A 116 3.61 6.94 2.26
C GLN A 116 3.46 5.69 3.15
N CYS A 117 2.36 5.57 3.89
CA CYS A 117 2.10 4.41 4.73
C CYS A 117 1.96 3.12 3.89
N VAL A 118 1.24 3.18 2.76
CA VAL A 118 1.12 2.08 1.80
C VAL A 118 2.49 1.66 1.27
N LYS A 119 3.35 2.61 0.90
CA LYS A 119 4.72 2.33 0.43
C LYS A 119 5.55 1.63 1.51
N GLU A 120 5.48 2.09 2.76
CA GLU A 120 6.22 1.48 3.86
C GLU A 120 5.73 0.05 4.16
N VAL A 121 4.40 -0.18 4.19
CA VAL A 121 3.85 -1.53 4.34
C VAL A 121 4.28 -2.43 3.17
N ARG A 122 4.26 -1.92 1.94
CA ARG A 122 4.69 -2.66 0.76
C ARG A 122 6.19 -2.99 0.78
N LYS A 123 7.05 -2.09 1.27
CA LYS A 123 8.49 -2.36 1.47
C LYS A 123 8.70 -3.47 2.49
N ASP A 124 7.96 -3.44 3.60
CA ASP A 124 8.04 -4.47 4.63
C ASP A 124 7.62 -5.85 4.10
N GLN A 125 6.54 -5.91 3.30
CA GLN A 125 6.14 -7.15 2.61
C GLN A 125 7.21 -7.64 1.62
N LEU A 126 7.78 -6.73 0.83
CA LEU A 126 8.84 -7.04 -0.12
C LEU A 126 10.06 -7.62 0.55
N LEU A 127 10.48 -7.07 1.69
CA LEU A 127 11.61 -7.58 2.46
C LEU A 127 11.37 -9.05 2.87
N ARG A 128 10.19 -9.33 3.46
CA ARG A 128 9.81 -10.69 3.89
C ARG A 128 9.71 -11.67 2.73
N TRP A 129 9.21 -11.22 1.58
CA TRP A 129 9.14 -12.06 0.38
C TRP A 129 10.52 -12.34 -0.21
N ARG A 130 11.43 -11.35 -0.22
CA ARG A 130 12.81 -11.54 -0.68
C ARG A 130 13.57 -12.52 0.20
N GLU A 131 13.40 -12.43 1.52
CA GLU A 131 13.98 -13.41 2.46
C GLU A 131 13.46 -14.82 2.18
N ARG A 132 12.13 -14.99 2.01
CA ARG A 132 11.52 -16.27 1.65
C ARG A 132 12.03 -16.84 0.33
N LEU A 133 12.04 -16.04 -0.74
CA LEU A 133 12.53 -16.45 -2.06
C LEU A 133 14.01 -16.81 -2.02
N SER A 134 14.82 -16.08 -1.24
CA SER A 134 16.24 -16.37 -1.07
C SER A 134 16.47 -17.72 -0.40
N HIS A 135 15.71 -18.04 0.66
CA HIS A 135 15.79 -19.34 1.32
C HIS A 135 15.35 -20.47 0.38
N GLN A 136 14.22 -20.32 -0.30
CA GLN A 136 13.73 -21.30 -1.27
C GLN A 136 14.76 -21.57 -2.38
N ALA A 137 15.46 -20.52 -2.83
CA ALA A 137 16.48 -20.69 -3.87
C ALA A 137 17.72 -21.43 -3.36
N GLN A 138 18.13 -21.17 -2.12
CA GLN A 138 19.22 -21.94 -1.49
C GLN A 138 18.86 -23.42 -1.36
N ASP A 139 17.63 -23.72 -0.96
CA ASP A 139 17.12 -25.09 -0.83
C ASP A 139 17.07 -25.79 -2.20
N ALA A 140 16.55 -25.12 -3.23
CA ALA A 140 16.51 -25.63 -4.60
C ALA A 140 17.91 -25.90 -5.16
N MET A 141 18.87 -25.01 -4.89
CA MET A 141 20.27 -25.18 -5.28
C MET A 141 20.90 -26.39 -4.60
N ALA A 142 20.67 -26.57 -3.30
CA ALA A 142 21.18 -27.70 -2.53
C ALA A 142 20.55 -29.04 -2.98
N ALA A 143 19.28 -29.02 -3.40
CA ALA A 143 18.58 -30.18 -3.95
C ALA A 143 18.94 -30.48 -5.42
N GLY A 144 19.72 -29.63 -6.09
CA GLY A 144 20.06 -29.78 -7.51
C GLY A 144 18.92 -29.44 -8.48
N HIS A 145 17.86 -28.76 -8.01
CA HIS A 145 16.73 -28.33 -8.83
C HIS A 145 17.06 -27.04 -9.60
N GLN A 146 17.84 -27.18 -10.66
CA GLN A 146 18.39 -26.03 -11.39
C GLN A 146 17.31 -25.11 -12.00
N GLU A 147 16.22 -25.67 -12.53
CA GLU A 147 15.13 -24.88 -13.12
C GLU A 147 14.40 -24.03 -12.07
N GLU A 148 14.10 -24.63 -10.92
CA GLU A 148 13.45 -23.96 -9.79
C GLU A 148 14.35 -22.83 -9.24
N TYR A 149 15.64 -23.11 -9.08
CA TYR A 149 16.62 -22.10 -8.67
C TYR A 149 16.64 -20.89 -9.62
N GLN A 150 16.66 -21.12 -10.93
CA GLN A 150 16.65 -20.05 -11.94
C GLN A 150 15.36 -19.22 -11.88
N GLN A 151 14.21 -19.86 -11.71
CA GLN A 151 12.93 -19.16 -11.56
C GLN A 151 12.89 -18.29 -10.30
N LEU A 152 13.38 -18.80 -9.17
CA LEU A 152 13.43 -18.04 -7.91
C LEU A 152 14.41 -16.85 -7.98
N MET A 153 15.56 -17.03 -8.64
CA MET A 153 16.51 -15.94 -8.91
C MET A 153 15.92 -14.85 -9.82
N HIS A 154 15.14 -15.25 -10.82
CA HIS A 154 14.40 -14.31 -11.66
C HIS A 154 13.39 -13.51 -10.81
N LEU A 155 12.59 -14.17 -9.98
CA LEU A 155 11.64 -13.50 -9.08
C LEU A 155 12.32 -12.53 -8.11
N LEU A 156 13.47 -12.89 -7.55
CA LEU A 156 14.27 -11.99 -6.70
C LEU A 156 14.72 -10.75 -7.46
N THR A 157 15.18 -10.91 -8.70
CA THR A 157 15.62 -9.79 -9.54
C THR A 157 14.45 -8.84 -9.83
N VAL A 158 13.27 -9.38 -10.17
CA VAL A 158 12.06 -8.59 -10.39
C VAL A 158 11.59 -7.89 -9.11
N ALA A 159 11.65 -8.56 -7.95
CA ALA A 159 11.29 -7.98 -6.66
C ALA A 159 12.22 -6.81 -6.29
N MET A 160 13.53 -6.92 -6.56
CA MET A 160 14.49 -5.83 -6.37
C MET A 160 14.20 -4.64 -7.30
N ALA A 161 13.84 -4.91 -8.56
CA ALA A 161 13.45 -3.86 -9.50
C ALA A 161 12.18 -3.12 -9.01
N TYR A 162 11.16 -3.84 -8.55
CA TYR A 162 9.95 -3.23 -8.00
C TYR A 162 10.19 -2.47 -6.69
N GLN A 163 11.08 -2.96 -5.82
CA GLN A 163 11.47 -2.24 -4.61
C GLN A 163 11.98 -0.83 -4.92
N SER A 164 12.68 -0.66 -6.06
CA SER A 164 13.13 0.68 -6.50
C SER A 164 11.97 1.63 -6.79
N VAL A 165 10.82 1.13 -7.26
CA VAL A 165 9.62 1.93 -7.52
C VAL A 165 8.96 2.34 -6.22
N VAL A 166 8.76 1.39 -5.31
CA VAL A 166 8.13 1.65 -3.99
C VAL A 166 8.99 2.56 -3.11
N SER A 167 10.32 2.54 -3.31
CA SER A 167 11.28 3.35 -2.54
C SER A 167 11.55 4.73 -3.13
N ARG A 168 11.02 5.07 -4.31
CA ARG A 168 11.19 6.40 -4.87
C ARG A 168 10.50 7.44 -3.96
N PRO A 169 11.24 8.45 -3.48
CA PRO A 169 10.61 9.58 -2.82
C PRO A 169 9.66 10.27 -3.82
N GLU A 170 8.53 10.76 -3.32
CA GLU A 170 7.64 11.53 -4.17
C GLU A 170 8.32 12.80 -4.65
N ARG A 171 8.12 13.12 -5.93
CA ARG A 171 8.36 14.47 -6.41
C ARG A 171 7.30 15.34 -5.74
N THR A 172 7.72 16.18 -4.81
CA THR A 172 6.87 17.20 -4.19
C THR A 172 6.25 18.05 -5.30
N ARG A 173 4.95 17.88 -5.53
CA ARG A 173 4.16 18.66 -6.50
C ARG A 173 4.00 20.14 -6.12
N THR A 174 4.52 20.55 -4.96
CA THR A 174 4.47 21.94 -4.50
C THR A 174 5.37 22.88 -5.32
N PHE A 175 6.37 22.32 -6.00
CA PHE A 175 7.17 23.04 -6.99
C PHE A 175 7.18 22.20 -8.26
N ASP A 176 6.65 22.74 -9.36
CA ASP A 176 6.99 22.21 -10.68
C ASP A 176 8.52 22.11 -10.74
N ASP A 177 9.06 20.91 -10.96
CA ASP A 177 10.51 20.74 -11.08
C ASP A 177 10.99 21.73 -12.15
N LEU A 178 11.91 22.63 -11.79
CA LEU A 178 12.45 23.61 -12.73
C LEU A 178 13.01 22.92 -13.99
N ARG A 179 13.41 21.64 -13.88
CA ARG A 179 13.83 20.83 -15.01
C ARG A 179 12.68 20.42 -15.93
N ASP A 180 11.49 20.18 -15.40
CA ASP A 180 10.31 19.85 -16.19
C ASP A 180 9.78 21.12 -16.90
N THR A 181 9.83 22.30 -16.26
CA THR A 181 9.51 23.58 -16.90
C THR A 181 10.55 24.03 -17.93
N LEU A 182 11.85 23.84 -17.67
CA LEU A 182 12.91 24.12 -18.65
C LEU A 182 12.82 23.22 -19.88
N ARG A 183 12.59 21.91 -19.71
CA ARG A 183 12.40 20.98 -20.85
C ARG A 183 11.16 21.34 -21.68
N GLN A 184 10.06 21.74 -21.03
CA GLN A 184 8.87 22.22 -21.74
C GLN A 184 9.13 23.56 -22.47
N ALA A 185 9.93 24.45 -21.91
CA ALA A 185 10.30 25.72 -22.53
C ALA A 185 11.22 25.52 -23.76
N GLU A 186 12.20 24.61 -23.67
CA GLU A 186 13.08 24.25 -24.79
C GLU A 186 12.29 23.60 -25.95
N GLN A 187 11.34 22.72 -25.64
CA GLN A 187 10.47 22.10 -26.66
C GLN A 187 9.53 23.12 -27.34
N ARG A 188 9.10 24.16 -26.62
CA ARG A 188 8.27 25.24 -27.19
C ARG A 188 9.06 26.17 -28.11
N HIS A 189 10.34 26.44 -27.84
CA HIS A 189 11.18 27.27 -28.70
C HIS A 189 11.54 26.62 -30.05
N ILE A 190 11.71 25.29 -30.07
CA ILE A 190 12.00 24.56 -31.32
C ILE A 190 10.80 24.60 -32.28
N THR A 191 9.57 24.62 -31.74
CA THR A 191 8.34 24.59 -32.55
C THR A 191 8.02 25.95 -33.20
N ILE A 192 8.44 27.08 -32.59
CA ILE A 192 8.17 28.43 -33.11
C ILE A 192 9.16 28.84 -34.21
N THR A 193 10.34 28.24 -34.26
CA THR A 193 11.41 28.62 -35.20
C THR A 193 11.36 27.85 -36.53
N GLN A 194 10.36 26.96 -36.70
CA GLN A 194 10.17 26.15 -37.91
C GLN A 194 8.87 26.48 -38.68
N ARG A 195 8.36 27.71 -38.54
CA ARG A 195 7.25 28.22 -39.38
C ARG A 195 7.68 29.40 -40.22
#